data_AF-A0A3B9GSI2-F1
#
_entry.id   AF-A0A3B9GSI2-F1
#
_cell.length_a   1.000
_cell.length_b   1.000
_cell.length_c   1.000
_cell.angle_alpha   90.00
_cell.angle_beta   90.00
_cell.angle_gamma   90.00
#
_symmetry.space_group_name_H-M   'P 1'
#
loop_
_entity.id
_entity.type
_entity.pdbx_description
1 polymer ?
#
loop_
_entity_poly.entity_id
_entity_poly.type
_entity_poly.pdbx_seq_one_letter_code
_entity_poly.pdbx_strand_id
1 'polypeptide(L)'
;AEPYPGSICQLLDSEGNMLVSSDNTKLDRIGYFVDSKKLARHNLQIQLACPKSAIYGPTALQNLITLIMAMAALLLLAYIVQRSLRDIIHLNDARKQQLAVENEMQFAHDIQMNILRHDFPKEIHAILLPMKEVGGDLYDFYQKGNTTYFIIGDVAGKGLPAAMMMAATVNLFRLAVQLFSTPAEIVSKINSVISEHNPDLIFITIFVGKLDMQHGLLTYCNAGHNPPVVNGRLMTTDPDIPIGYDANYEFRSYGELFQEGSRMVLYTDGITEARNQDRQFLGNKHLLSIIDKYYLESIEEMNTHIFRDTLQYTNHTEQSDDMTLMCLTNNTPPTSPSLIISNETEEIGRVKLLLREFCVCAGCDRRLTRKILLAAEEAVTNVIDYAYPKGELGTIEINILVMPTTKAHNGDITIVISDQGIPFNPLAQSLGNVEQAINNRQVGGLGIYLYQNLMDNVIYKRTDDGRNVLVLTKKFSNK
;
A
#
# COMPACT_ATOMS: atom_id res chain seq x y z
N ALA A 1 41.04 -40.73 78.06
CA ALA A 1 39.89 -41.46 77.51
C ALA A 1 39.17 -40.51 76.57
N GLU A 2 39.25 -40.80 75.25
CA GLU A 2 38.43 -40.37 74.08
C GLU A 2 37.88 -38.93 73.92
N PRO A 3 37.65 -38.43 72.68
CA PRO A 3 37.63 -39.17 71.40
C PRO A 3 38.64 -38.67 70.34
N TYR A 4 39.11 -39.60 69.51
CA TYR A 4 39.67 -39.32 68.18
C TYR A 4 38.55 -38.83 67.25
N PRO A 5 38.66 -37.68 66.58
CA PRO A 5 37.85 -37.37 65.42
C PRO A 5 38.70 -37.56 64.16
N GLY A 6 38.43 -38.65 63.45
CA GLY A 6 38.94 -38.88 62.11
C GLY A 6 38.27 -37.90 61.13
N SER A 7 39.09 -37.11 60.43
CA SER A 7 38.69 -36.36 59.24
C SER A 7 39.82 -36.50 58.23
N ILE A 8 39.56 -37.12 57.08
CA ILE A 8 40.61 -37.59 56.15
C ILE A 8 40.70 -36.73 54.88
N CYS A 9 39.70 -35.92 54.54
CA CYS A 9 39.81 -34.92 53.47
C CYS A 9 38.74 -33.83 53.62
N GLN A 10 39.11 -32.57 53.44
CA GLN A 10 38.18 -31.43 53.42
C GLN A 10 38.41 -30.60 52.16
N LEU A 11 37.31 -30.27 51.48
CA LEU A 11 37.30 -29.44 50.29
C LEU A 11 36.59 -28.14 50.67
N LEU A 12 37.29 -27.01 50.56
CA LEU A 12 36.83 -25.70 51.05
C LEU A 12 36.62 -24.73 49.89
N ASP A 13 35.72 -23.76 50.07
CA ASP A 13 35.66 -22.59 49.19
C ASP A 13 36.76 -21.56 49.52
N SER A 14 36.85 -20.50 48.71
CA SER A 14 37.82 -19.41 48.89
C SER A 14 37.65 -18.58 50.17
N GLU A 15 36.54 -18.77 50.89
CA GLU A 15 36.26 -18.12 52.19
C GLU A 15 36.48 -19.08 53.37
N GLY A 16 36.93 -20.31 53.10
CA GLY A 16 37.19 -21.33 54.11
C GLY A 16 35.96 -22.13 54.54
N ASN A 17 34.82 -22.00 53.86
CA ASN A 17 33.63 -22.80 54.17
C ASN A 17 33.75 -24.21 53.57
N MET A 18 33.31 -25.20 54.33
CA MET A 18 33.41 -26.61 53.95
C MET A 18 32.38 -26.99 52.88
N LEU A 19 32.86 -27.47 51.72
CA LEU A 19 32.09 -27.92 50.57
C LEU A 19 31.93 -29.46 50.53
N VAL A 20 32.94 -30.20 50.98
CA VAL A 20 32.95 -31.68 51.07
C VAL A 20 33.71 -32.12 52.32
N SER A 21 33.18 -33.10 53.05
CA SER A 21 33.85 -33.76 54.18
C SER A 21 33.71 -35.28 54.11
N SER A 22 34.72 -36.00 54.59
CA SER A 22 34.68 -37.46 54.78
C SER A 22 34.37 -37.79 56.25
N ASP A 23 33.30 -38.55 56.51
CA ASP A 23 33.00 -39.11 57.83
C ASP A 23 33.44 -40.58 57.88
N ASN A 24 34.16 -40.98 58.94
CA ASN A 24 34.84 -42.27 59.02
C ASN A 24 34.46 -43.06 60.28
N THR A 25 33.18 -43.03 60.65
CA THR A 25 32.68 -43.66 61.89
C THR A 25 32.36 -45.15 61.77
N LYS A 26 32.46 -45.78 60.58
CA LYS A 26 32.42 -47.25 60.42
C LYS A 26 33.36 -47.72 59.30
N LEU A 27 34.27 -48.64 59.65
CA LEU A 27 35.45 -49.09 58.90
C LEU A 27 35.22 -49.84 57.57
N ASP A 28 34.03 -49.78 56.94
CA ASP A 28 33.79 -50.51 55.68
C ASP A 28 33.25 -49.67 54.50
N ARG A 29 32.94 -48.38 54.66
CA ARG A 29 32.59 -47.49 53.52
C ARG A 29 33.00 -46.04 53.76
N ILE A 30 33.83 -45.49 52.89
CA ILE A 30 34.08 -44.04 52.80
C ILE A 30 32.98 -43.42 51.93
N GLY A 31 32.13 -42.58 52.53
CA GLY A 31 31.11 -41.80 51.81
C GLY A 31 31.55 -40.34 51.66
N TYR A 32 31.46 -39.81 50.43
CA TYR A 32 31.68 -38.38 50.15
C TYR A 32 30.33 -37.69 49.98
N PHE A 33 30.06 -36.64 50.75
CA PHE A 33 28.89 -35.79 50.57
C PHE A 33 29.28 -34.53 49.79
N VAL A 34 28.66 -34.32 48.63
CA VAL A 34 28.91 -33.16 47.75
C VAL A 34 27.63 -32.32 47.65
N ASP A 35 27.66 -31.09 48.16
CA ASP A 35 26.58 -30.12 47.97
C ASP A 35 26.72 -29.43 46.60
N SER A 36 25.95 -29.92 45.63
CA SER A 36 25.99 -29.47 44.23
C SER A 36 25.59 -28.00 44.05
N LYS A 37 24.86 -27.38 45.00
CA LYS A 37 24.46 -25.96 44.91
C LYS A 37 25.58 -25.01 45.29
N LYS A 38 26.54 -25.42 46.13
CA LYS A 38 27.66 -24.57 46.58
C LYS A 38 28.89 -24.60 45.66
N LEU A 39 29.10 -25.72 44.95
CA LEU A 39 30.24 -25.89 44.03
C LEU A 39 30.22 -24.93 42.82
N ALA A 40 29.04 -24.43 42.44
CA ALA A 40 28.89 -23.61 41.24
C ALA A 40 29.40 -22.16 41.36
N ARG A 41 29.75 -21.70 42.57
CA ARG A 41 29.97 -20.26 42.87
C ARG A 41 31.35 -19.88 43.43
N HIS A 42 32.27 -20.81 43.67
CA HIS A 42 33.50 -20.51 44.42
C HIS A 42 34.78 -21.13 43.80
N ASN A 43 35.93 -20.48 44.02
CA ASN A 43 37.25 -21.05 43.72
C ASN A 43 37.55 -22.19 44.72
N LEU A 44 37.88 -23.38 44.19
CA LEU A 44 38.08 -24.61 44.98
C LEU A 44 39.50 -24.64 45.58
N GLN A 45 39.61 -24.86 46.89
CA GLN A 45 40.88 -25.09 47.59
C GLN A 45 40.85 -26.47 48.30
N ILE A 46 41.86 -27.31 48.04
CA ILE A 46 41.98 -28.65 48.64
C ILE A 46 43.04 -28.59 49.75
N GLN A 47 42.65 -28.89 51.00
CA GLN A 47 43.56 -28.88 52.14
C GLN A 47 43.69 -30.28 52.74
N LEU A 48 44.93 -30.77 52.87
CA LEU A 48 45.23 -32.12 53.36
C LEU A 48 45.92 -32.05 54.72
N ALA A 49 45.31 -32.67 55.72
CA ALA A 49 45.89 -32.85 57.05
C ALA A 49 46.25 -34.33 57.23
N CYS A 50 47.54 -34.64 57.43
CA CYS A 50 48.01 -35.99 57.72
C CYS A 50 48.56 -36.05 59.16
N PRO A 51 48.11 -37.00 60.00
CA PRO A 51 48.63 -37.12 61.36
C PRO A 51 50.10 -37.55 61.36
N LYS A 52 50.93 -36.90 62.17
CA LYS A 52 52.38 -37.16 62.30
C LYS A 52 52.75 -38.61 62.67
N SER A 53 51.79 -39.41 63.15
CA SER A 53 52.00 -40.80 63.57
C SER A 53 51.82 -41.84 62.46
N ALA A 54 51.36 -41.46 61.27
CA ALA A 54 51.23 -42.37 60.13
C ALA A 54 52.52 -42.38 59.30
N ILE A 55 53.43 -43.32 59.57
CA ILE A 55 54.61 -43.55 58.74
C ILE A 55 54.16 -44.24 57.45
N TYR A 56 53.68 -43.46 56.50
CA TYR A 56 53.55 -43.90 55.12
C TYR A 56 54.95 -43.83 54.49
N GLY A 57 55.43 -44.93 53.88
CA GLY A 57 56.62 -44.86 53.04
C GLY A 57 56.44 -43.81 51.93
N PRO A 58 57.51 -43.21 51.38
CA PRO A 58 57.42 -42.11 50.40
C PRO A 58 56.52 -42.44 49.19
N THR A 59 56.44 -43.72 48.82
CA THR A 59 55.52 -44.24 47.79
C THR A 59 54.03 -44.12 48.15
N ALA A 60 53.64 -44.33 49.41
CA ALA A 60 52.24 -44.27 49.82
C ALA A 60 51.69 -42.83 49.87
N LEU A 61 52.50 -41.86 50.30
CA LEU A 61 52.14 -40.44 50.25
C LEU A 61 51.99 -39.94 48.80
N GLN A 62 52.89 -40.37 47.91
CA GLN A 62 52.84 -40.00 46.50
C GLN A 62 51.61 -40.61 45.78
N ASN A 63 51.24 -41.84 46.12
CA ASN A 63 50.00 -42.46 45.63
C ASN A 63 48.74 -41.70 46.10
N LEU A 64 48.71 -41.23 47.35
CA LEU A 64 47.59 -40.46 47.90
C LEU A 64 47.43 -39.10 47.18
N ILE A 65 48.52 -38.36 46.99
CA ILE A 65 48.51 -37.08 46.26
C ILE A 65 48.03 -37.28 44.82
N THR A 66 48.52 -38.34 44.14
CA THR A 66 48.13 -38.66 42.77
C THR A 66 46.62 -38.96 42.68
N LEU A 67 46.07 -39.71 43.64
CA LEU A 67 44.63 -40.02 43.71
C LEU A 67 43.78 -38.75 43.89
N ILE A 68 44.22 -37.83 44.75
CA ILE A 68 43.49 -36.57 45.01
C ILE A 68 43.53 -35.65 43.79
N MET A 69 44.68 -35.52 43.13
CA MET A 69 44.81 -34.76 41.90
C MET A 69 43.94 -35.35 40.78
N ALA A 70 43.88 -36.67 40.66
CA ALA A 70 42.99 -37.35 39.71
C ALA A 70 41.52 -37.09 40.03
N MET A 71 41.12 -37.12 41.30
CA MET A 71 39.75 -36.83 41.71
C MET A 71 39.36 -35.37 41.48
N ALA A 72 40.27 -34.43 41.76
CA ALA A 72 40.08 -33.00 41.50
C ALA A 72 39.94 -32.71 39.98
N ALA A 73 40.79 -33.34 39.16
CA ALA A 73 40.69 -33.25 37.71
C ALA A 73 39.35 -33.81 37.19
N LEU A 74 38.88 -34.93 37.75
CA LEU A 74 37.60 -35.53 37.39
C LEU A 74 36.40 -34.67 37.80
N LEU A 75 36.46 -34.03 38.97
CA LEU A 75 35.43 -33.07 39.42
C LEU A 75 35.42 -31.80 38.56
N LEU A 76 36.59 -31.28 38.20
CA LEU A 76 36.71 -30.13 37.29
C LEU A 76 36.17 -30.48 35.91
N LEU A 77 36.51 -31.65 35.37
CA LEU A 77 35.98 -32.14 34.12
C LEU A 77 34.46 -32.28 34.18
N ALA A 78 33.92 -32.90 35.23
CA ALA A 78 32.49 -33.03 35.43
C ALA A 78 31.79 -31.66 35.51
N TYR A 79 32.40 -30.68 36.18
CA TYR A 79 31.89 -29.31 36.24
C TYR A 79 31.88 -28.63 34.87
N ILE A 80 32.99 -28.73 34.11
CA ILE A 80 33.09 -28.16 32.75
C ILE A 80 32.03 -28.80 31.84
N VAL A 81 31.87 -30.13 31.90
CA VAL A 81 30.86 -30.86 31.12
C VAL A 81 29.44 -30.43 31.52
N GLN A 82 29.15 -30.29 32.82
CA GLN A 82 27.84 -29.80 33.28
C GLN A 82 27.55 -28.37 32.83
N ARG A 83 28.58 -27.51 32.78
CA ARG A 83 28.45 -26.15 32.27
C ARG A 83 28.20 -26.15 30.77
N SER A 84 29.00 -26.87 29.99
CA SER A 84 28.81 -26.97 28.54
C SER A 84 27.46 -27.57 28.16
N LEU A 85 26.99 -28.58 28.89
CA LEU A 85 25.66 -29.17 28.67
C LEU A 85 24.54 -28.15 28.91
N ARG A 86 24.63 -27.33 29.96
CA ARG A 86 23.67 -26.24 30.20
C ARG A 86 23.68 -25.22 29.07
N ASP A 87 24.87 -24.78 28.65
CA ASP A 87 25.00 -23.81 27.56
C ASP A 87 24.43 -24.36 26.24
N ILE A 88 24.67 -25.64 25.94
CA ILE A 88 24.09 -26.32 24.76
C ILE A 88 22.56 -26.40 24.85
N ILE A 89 21.99 -26.73 26.02
CA ILE A 89 20.53 -26.78 26.19
C ILE A 89 19.93 -25.38 25.98
N HIS A 90 20.50 -24.35 26.60
CA HIS A 90 20.04 -22.97 26.45
C HIS A 90 20.12 -22.48 25.00
N LEU A 91 21.23 -22.78 24.29
CA LEU A 91 21.38 -22.44 22.88
C LEU A 91 20.37 -23.19 21.99
N ASN A 92 20.13 -24.47 22.27
CA ASN A 92 19.14 -25.26 21.53
C ASN A 92 17.71 -24.74 21.76
N ASP A 93 17.37 -24.37 22.98
CA ASP A 93 16.05 -23.81 23.30
C ASP A 93 15.86 -22.43 22.66
N ALA A 94 16.87 -21.56 22.72
CA ALA A 94 16.85 -20.26 22.02
C ALA A 94 16.70 -20.44 20.51
N ARG A 95 17.43 -21.40 19.91
CA ARG A 95 17.33 -21.72 18.49
C ARG A 95 15.95 -22.27 18.11
N LYS A 96 15.36 -23.13 18.95
CA LYS A 96 13.99 -23.63 18.73
C LYS A 96 12.97 -22.51 18.77
N GLN A 97 13.10 -21.56 19.70
CA GLN A 97 12.24 -20.39 19.77
C GLN A 97 12.40 -19.50 18.54
N GLN A 98 13.62 -19.26 18.09
CA GLN A 98 13.89 -18.49 16.88
C GLN A 98 13.28 -19.15 15.64
N LEU A 99 13.48 -20.46 15.47
CA LEU A 99 12.87 -21.22 14.37
C LEU A 99 11.33 -21.21 14.42
N ALA A 100 10.74 -21.21 15.61
CA ALA A 100 9.28 -21.10 15.74
C ALA A 100 8.78 -19.73 15.25
N VAL A 101 9.45 -18.65 15.64
CA VAL A 101 9.11 -17.29 15.17
C VAL A 101 9.34 -17.14 13.65
N GLU A 102 10.44 -17.68 13.11
CA GLU A 102 10.71 -17.68 11.67
C GLU A 102 9.60 -18.42 10.89
N ASN A 103 9.15 -19.58 11.38
CA ASN A 103 8.05 -20.33 10.76
C ASN A 103 6.72 -19.56 10.82
N GLU A 104 6.42 -18.88 11.93
CA GLU A 104 5.22 -18.05 12.05
C GLU A 104 5.26 -16.85 11.09
N MET A 105 6.43 -16.22 10.94
CA MET A 105 6.63 -15.13 9.98
C MET A 105 6.53 -15.61 8.53
N GLN A 106 7.08 -16.78 8.21
CA GLN A 106 6.91 -17.37 6.88
C GLN A 106 5.45 -17.69 6.57
N PHE A 107 4.69 -18.17 7.56
CA PHE A 107 3.25 -18.38 7.38
C PHE A 107 2.51 -17.05 7.15
N ALA A 108 2.87 -15.99 7.87
CA ALA A 108 2.33 -14.66 7.66
C ALA A 108 2.69 -14.10 6.26
N HIS A 109 3.93 -14.32 5.80
CA HIS A 109 4.38 -14.00 4.44
C HIS A 109 3.48 -14.66 3.40
N ASP A 110 3.28 -15.97 3.51
CA ASP A 110 2.48 -16.73 2.54
C ASP A 110 1.03 -16.23 2.49
N ILE A 111 0.43 -15.86 3.64
CA ILE A 111 -0.88 -15.23 3.69
C ILE A 111 -0.86 -13.87 2.97
N GLN A 112 0.14 -13.04 3.28
CA GLN A 112 0.29 -11.70 2.70
C GLN A 112 0.40 -11.76 1.18
N MET A 113 1.29 -12.62 0.67
CA MET A 113 1.49 -12.79 -0.77
C MET A 113 0.27 -13.39 -1.46
N ASN A 114 -0.51 -14.23 -0.77
CA ASN A 114 -1.79 -14.72 -1.30
C ASN A 114 -2.85 -13.63 -1.40
N ILE A 115 -2.88 -12.65 -0.49
CA ILE A 115 -3.80 -11.50 -0.57
C ILE A 115 -3.50 -10.64 -1.80
N LEU A 116 -2.21 -10.44 -2.11
CA LEU A 116 -1.72 -9.62 -3.22
C LEU A 116 -1.69 -10.34 -4.57
N ARG A 117 -1.94 -11.65 -4.59
CA ARG A 117 -1.90 -12.45 -5.80
C ARG A 117 -3.01 -12.06 -6.77
N HIS A 118 -2.63 -11.76 -8.01
CA HIS A 118 -3.55 -11.41 -9.08
C HIS A 118 -3.18 -12.11 -10.38
N ASP A 119 -4.20 -12.42 -11.18
CA ASP A 119 -4.04 -12.68 -12.61
C ASP A 119 -4.07 -11.33 -13.33
N PHE A 120 -2.93 -10.89 -13.81
CA PHE A 120 -2.79 -9.59 -14.44
C PHE A 120 -3.37 -9.58 -15.87
N PRO A 121 -4.25 -8.62 -16.21
CA PRO A 121 -4.60 -8.35 -17.60
C PRO A 121 -3.43 -7.65 -18.32
N LYS A 122 -3.54 -7.43 -19.63
CA LYS A 122 -2.43 -6.89 -20.44
C LYS A 122 -2.13 -5.41 -20.16
N GLU A 123 -3.06 -4.72 -19.51
CA GLU A 123 -3.02 -3.28 -19.30
C GLU A 123 -2.45 -2.87 -17.93
N ILE A 124 -2.30 -3.79 -16.99
CA ILE A 124 -1.71 -3.52 -15.66
C ILE A 124 -0.82 -4.68 -15.20
N HIS A 125 0.34 -4.38 -14.61
CA HIS A 125 1.24 -5.36 -14.02
C HIS A 125 1.93 -4.77 -12.79
N ALA A 126 2.06 -5.54 -11.71
CA ALA A 126 2.71 -5.09 -10.49
C ALA A 126 3.71 -6.12 -9.95
N ILE A 127 4.77 -5.63 -9.31
CA ILE A 127 5.79 -6.42 -8.62
C ILE A 127 5.97 -5.80 -7.25
N LEU A 128 5.98 -6.65 -6.21
CA LEU A 128 6.28 -6.26 -4.83
C LEU A 128 7.31 -7.24 -4.28
N LEU A 129 8.40 -6.70 -3.71
CA LEU A 129 9.42 -7.45 -3.00
C LEU A 129 9.52 -6.92 -1.57
N PRO A 130 9.10 -7.70 -0.56
CA PRO A 130 9.26 -7.29 0.84
C PRO A 130 10.74 -7.26 1.24
N MET A 131 11.11 -6.34 2.12
CA MET A 131 12.44 -6.22 2.74
C MET A 131 12.73 -7.40 3.67
N LYS A 132 11.69 -7.89 4.36
CA LYS A 132 11.73 -8.99 5.34
C LYS A 132 10.71 -10.06 4.96
N GLU A 133 10.39 -10.97 5.87
CA GLU A 133 9.33 -11.94 5.69
C GLU A 133 7.98 -11.25 5.43
N VAL A 134 7.69 -10.11 6.07
CA VAL A 134 6.44 -9.37 5.81
C VAL A 134 6.71 -7.86 5.69
N GLY A 135 5.97 -7.20 4.79
CA GLY A 135 6.14 -5.79 4.45
C GLY A 135 4.92 -4.91 4.76
N GLY A 136 5.09 -3.59 4.73
CA GLY A 136 4.03 -2.57 4.78
C GLY A 136 3.51 -2.15 3.41
N ASP A 137 4.32 -2.35 2.37
CA ASP A 137 3.98 -2.04 0.99
C ASP A 137 2.76 -2.80 0.48
N LEU A 138 1.98 -2.17 -0.40
CA LEU A 138 0.72 -2.71 -0.89
C LEU A 138 0.43 -2.32 -2.32
N TYR A 139 -0.25 -3.22 -3.03
CA TYR A 139 -0.90 -2.92 -4.29
C TYR A 139 -2.15 -3.77 -4.48
N ASP A 140 -3.10 -3.25 -5.25
CA ASP A 140 -4.25 -4.01 -5.70
C ASP A 140 -4.91 -3.35 -6.92
N PHE A 141 -5.75 -4.10 -7.64
CA PHE A 141 -6.62 -3.55 -8.67
C PHE A 141 -7.94 -4.29 -8.77
N TYR A 142 -8.96 -3.60 -9.27
CA TYR A 142 -10.30 -4.13 -9.47
C TYR A 142 -10.89 -3.65 -10.79
N GLN A 143 -11.29 -4.58 -11.66
CA GLN A 143 -11.89 -4.27 -12.96
C GLN A 143 -13.41 -4.38 -12.92
N LYS A 144 -14.09 -3.35 -13.42
CA LYS A 144 -15.55 -3.28 -13.59
C LYS A 144 -15.88 -2.80 -15.00
N GLY A 145 -16.11 -3.74 -15.91
CA GLY A 145 -16.31 -3.43 -17.33
C GLY A 145 -15.04 -2.80 -17.93
N ASN A 146 -15.15 -1.62 -18.53
CA ASN A 146 -14.03 -0.88 -19.11
C ASN A 146 -13.28 0.00 -18.09
N THR A 147 -13.68 -0.02 -16.82
CA THR A 147 -13.04 0.76 -15.75
C THR A 147 -12.13 -0.12 -14.91
N THR A 148 -10.89 0.32 -14.72
CA THR A 148 -9.93 -0.30 -13.80
C THR A 148 -9.70 0.63 -12.61
N TYR A 149 -10.03 0.19 -11.41
CA TYR A 149 -9.63 0.83 -10.16
C TYR A 149 -8.31 0.21 -9.71
N PHE A 150 -7.39 1.01 -9.17
CA PHE A 150 -6.11 0.52 -8.68
C PHE A 150 -5.68 1.29 -7.44
N ILE A 151 -4.84 0.64 -6.63
CA ILE A 151 -4.25 1.21 -5.43
C ILE A 151 -2.80 0.75 -5.30
N ILE A 152 -1.93 1.67 -4.90
CA ILE A 152 -0.57 1.38 -4.41
C ILE A 152 -0.36 2.18 -3.14
N GLY A 153 0.46 1.68 -2.22
CA GLY A 153 0.76 2.41 -1.02
C GLY A 153 1.84 1.78 -0.17
N ASP A 154 2.18 2.48 0.89
CA ASP A 154 3.12 2.05 1.92
C ASP A 154 2.60 2.42 3.32
N VAL A 155 2.71 1.47 4.24
CA VAL A 155 2.30 1.60 5.65
C VAL A 155 3.51 1.99 6.48
N ALA A 156 3.38 3.07 7.25
CA ALA A 156 4.43 3.46 8.17
C ALA A 156 4.73 2.38 9.22
N GLY A 157 6.00 2.06 9.39
CA GLY A 157 6.47 1.00 10.28
C GLY A 157 6.94 -0.23 9.51
N LYS A 158 7.25 -1.33 10.22
CA LYS A 158 7.77 -2.56 9.60
C LYS A 158 7.26 -3.80 10.34
N GLY A 159 7.35 -4.95 9.69
CA GLY A 159 7.00 -6.24 10.29
C GLY A 159 5.50 -6.46 10.40
N LEU A 160 5.08 -7.29 11.36
CA LEU A 160 3.71 -7.80 11.44
C LEU A 160 2.63 -6.72 11.57
N PRO A 161 2.77 -5.65 12.39
CA PRO A 161 1.74 -4.60 12.48
C PRO A 161 1.49 -3.90 11.14
N ALA A 162 2.56 -3.55 10.42
CA ALA A 162 2.46 -2.92 9.10
C ALA A 162 1.81 -3.86 8.08
N ALA A 163 2.19 -5.14 8.09
CA ALA A 163 1.61 -6.16 7.23
C ALA A 163 0.11 -6.40 7.47
N MET A 164 -0.34 -6.36 8.72
CA MET A 164 -1.77 -6.46 9.05
C MET A 164 -2.55 -5.25 8.55
N MET A 165 -2.00 -4.05 8.72
CA MET A 165 -2.61 -2.81 8.25
C MET A 165 -2.68 -2.74 6.73
N MET A 166 -1.63 -3.25 6.07
CA MET A 166 -1.62 -3.44 4.63
C MET A 166 -2.79 -4.33 4.19
N ALA A 167 -2.91 -5.53 4.77
CA ALA A 167 -3.96 -6.48 4.43
C ALA A 167 -5.37 -5.92 4.67
N ALA A 168 -5.55 -5.15 5.76
CA ALA A 168 -6.81 -4.45 6.03
C ALA A 168 -7.11 -3.41 4.95
N THR A 169 -6.12 -2.61 4.54
CA THR A 169 -6.26 -1.56 3.53
C THR A 169 -6.63 -2.12 2.17
N VAL A 170 -5.96 -3.19 1.72
CA VAL A 170 -6.27 -3.89 0.46
C VAL A 170 -7.72 -4.40 0.45
N ASN A 171 -8.16 -5.04 1.53
CA ASN A 171 -9.54 -5.54 1.61
C ASN A 171 -10.58 -4.41 1.70
N LEU A 172 -10.28 -3.33 2.41
CA LEU A 172 -11.14 -2.14 2.44
C LEU A 172 -11.24 -1.48 1.07
N PHE A 173 -10.15 -1.43 0.30
CA PHE A 173 -10.16 -0.95 -1.08
C PHE A 173 -11.11 -1.80 -1.94
N ARG A 174 -10.97 -3.14 -1.91
CA ARG A 174 -11.85 -4.07 -2.64
C ARG A 174 -13.33 -3.90 -2.32
N LEU A 175 -13.65 -3.62 -1.06
CA LEU A 175 -15.03 -3.33 -0.63
C LEU A 175 -15.49 -1.95 -1.07
N ALA A 176 -14.64 -0.94 -0.91
CA ALA A 176 -14.97 0.46 -1.24
C ALA A 176 -15.24 0.65 -2.74
N VAL A 177 -14.48 -0.01 -3.63
CA VAL A 177 -14.71 0.07 -5.09
C VAL A 177 -16.07 -0.51 -5.53
N GLN A 178 -16.71 -1.34 -4.70
CA GLN A 178 -18.07 -1.81 -4.97
C GLN A 178 -19.13 -0.76 -4.66
N LEU A 179 -18.86 0.08 -3.66
CA LEU A 179 -19.83 1.01 -3.07
C LEU A 179 -19.70 2.43 -3.62
N PHE A 180 -18.48 2.82 -3.99
CA PHE A 180 -18.15 4.18 -4.39
C PHE A 180 -17.54 4.21 -5.78
N SER A 181 -17.76 5.31 -6.49
CA SER A 181 -17.33 5.45 -7.90
C SER A 181 -16.10 6.34 -8.04
N THR A 182 -15.84 7.26 -7.11
CA THR A 182 -14.72 8.20 -7.23
C THR A 182 -13.55 7.85 -6.30
N PRO A 183 -12.29 8.09 -6.73
CA PRO A 183 -11.12 7.86 -5.88
C PRO A 183 -11.18 8.55 -4.51
N ALA A 184 -11.63 9.80 -4.46
CA ALA A 184 -11.78 10.54 -3.20
C ALA A 184 -12.77 9.87 -2.22
N GLU A 185 -13.91 9.39 -2.70
CA GLU A 185 -14.88 8.67 -1.85
C GLU A 185 -14.29 7.34 -1.34
N ILE A 186 -13.59 6.61 -2.21
CA ILE A 186 -12.90 5.36 -1.86
C ILE A 186 -11.88 5.62 -0.75
N VAL A 187 -10.98 6.59 -0.95
CA VAL A 187 -9.94 6.97 0.03
C VAL A 187 -10.57 7.47 1.32
N SER A 188 -11.60 8.32 1.25
CA SER A 188 -12.31 8.82 2.44
C SER A 188 -12.92 7.67 3.24
N LYS A 189 -13.50 6.67 2.56
CA LYS A 189 -14.05 5.51 3.25
C LYS A 189 -12.96 4.68 3.92
N ILE A 190 -11.86 4.39 3.22
CA ILE A 190 -10.71 3.67 3.78
C ILE A 190 -10.18 4.43 5.00
N ASN A 191 -9.93 5.73 4.87
CA ASN A 191 -9.44 6.59 5.93
C ASN A 191 -10.34 6.58 7.17
N SER A 192 -11.66 6.66 6.99
CA SER A 192 -12.61 6.64 8.12
C SER A 192 -12.51 5.35 8.95
N VAL A 193 -12.43 4.20 8.29
CA VAL A 193 -12.39 2.89 8.96
C VAL A 193 -11.04 2.65 9.60
N ILE A 194 -9.97 2.98 8.88
CA ILE A 194 -8.60 2.88 9.36
C ILE A 194 -8.41 3.76 10.60
N SER A 195 -8.79 5.03 10.55
CA SER A 195 -8.60 5.98 11.65
C SER A 195 -9.39 5.61 12.91
N GLU A 196 -10.56 4.98 12.76
CA GLU A 196 -11.36 4.51 13.91
C GLU A 196 -10.66 3.38 14.70
N HIS A 197 -9.82 2.59 14.02
CA HIS A 197 -9.16 1.40 14.59
C HIS A 197 -7.64 1.56 14.68
N ASN A 198 -7.14 2.79 14.84
CA ASN A 198 -5.71 3.11 14.79
C ASN A 198 -5.16 3.72 16.11
N PRO A 199 -5.04 2.93 17.20
CA PRO A 199 -4.53 3.45 18.48
C PRO A 199 -3.07 3.88 18.42
N ASP A 200 -2.30 3.32 17.48
CA ASP A 200 -0.86 3.54 17.33
C ASP A 200 -0.52 4.71 16.39
N LEU A 201 -1.52 5.44 15.89
CA LEU A 201 -1.35 6.55 14.94
C LEU A 201 -0.52 6.16 13.70
N ILE A 202 -0.66 4.91 13.25
CA ILE A 202 -0.04 4.40 12.02
C ILE A 202 -0.69 5.12 10.85
N PHE A 203 0.12 5.79 10.03
CA PHE A 203 -0.36 6.39 8.80
C PHE A 203 0.05 5.54 7.59
N ILE A 204 -0.71 5.66 6.51
CA ILE A 204 -0.47 4.93 5.26
C ILE A 204 -0.48 5.94 4.13
N THR A 205 0.55 5.93 3.30
CA THR A 205 0.53 6.69 2.05
C THR A 205 -0.12 5.82 0.98
N ILE A 206 -1.14 6.33 0.29
CA ILE A 206 -1.79 5.59 -0.80
C ILE A 206 -2.06 6.47 -2.02
N PHE A 207 -1.93 5.87 -3.19
CA PHE A 207 -2.42 6.44 -4.44
C PHE A 207 -3.54 5.55 -4.96
N VAL A 208 -4.75 6.08 -5.06
CA VAL A 208 -5.92 5.38 -5.60
C VAL A 208 -6.29 5.99 -6.93
N GLY A 209 -6.39 5.18 -7.97
CA GLY A 209 -6.78 5.59 -9.31
C GLY A 209 -8.01 4.85 -9.83
N LYS A 210 -8.70 5.51 -10.76
CA LYS A 210 -9.79 4.97 -11.58
C LYS A 210 -9.48 5.36 -13.02
N LEU A 211 -9.21 4.35 -13.85
CA LEU A 211 -8.95 4.51 -15.27
C LEU A 211 -10.13 3.96 -16.09
N ASP A 212 -10.81 4.85 -16.80
CA ASP A 212 -11.73 4.48 -17.88
C ASP A 212 -10.92 4.23 -19.15
N MET A 213 -10.77 2.95 -19.52
CA MET A 213 -10.00 2.53 -20.68
C MET A 213 -10.65 2.94 -22.01
N GLN A 214 -11.99 3.00 -22.04
CA GLN A 214 -12.73 3.30 -23.26
C GLN A 214 -12.58 4.78 -23.67
N HIS A 215 -12.56 5.66 -22.67
CA HIS A 215 -12.53 7.10 -22.88
C HIS A 215 -11.17 7.75 -22.56
N GLY A 216 -10.23 6.98 -22.01
CA GLY A 216 -8.91 7.48 -21.59
C GLY A 216 -9.01 8.52 -20.49
N LEU A 217 -9.93 8.33 -19.53
CA LEU A 217 -10.11 9.23 -18.39
C LEU A 217 -9.49 8.59 -17.15
N LEU A 218 -8.38 9.18 -16.68
CA LEU A 218 -7.79 8.81 -15.41
C LEU A 218 -8.21 9.83 -14.34
N THR A 219 -8.94 9.37 -13.34
CA THR A 219 -9.13 10.14 -12.10
C THR A 219 -8.37 9.46 -10.97
N TYR A 220 -7.84 10.24 -10.04
CA TYR A 220 -7.04 9.71 -8.93
C TYR A 220 -7.15 10.56 -7.67
N CYS A 221 -6.79 9.97 -6.54
CA CYS A 221 -6.59 10.63 -5.26
C CYS A 221 -5.21 10.21 -4.73
N ASN A 222 -4.33 11.18 -4.50
CA ASN A 222 -3.01 10.94 -3.92
C ASN A 222 -3.03 11.32 -2.43
N ALA A 223 -3.15 10.34 -1.54
CA ALA A 223 -3.13 10.53 -0.08
C ALA A 223 -1.69 10.38 0.45
N GLY A 224 -0.87 11.40 0.19
CA GLY A 224 0.51 11.50 0.69
C GLY A 224 1.53 10.57 0.03
N HIS A 225 1.18 9.92 -1.08
CA HIS A 225 2.05 8.97 -1.78
C HIS A 225 2.89 9.63 -2.87
N ASN A 226 3.86 8.89 -3.40
CA ASN A 226 4.75 9.36 -4.45
C ASN A 226 3.99 9.73 -5.73
N PRO A 227 4.33 10.86 -6.39
CA PRO A 227 3.77 11.16 -7.70
C PRO A 227 4.21 10.09 -8.72
N PRO A 228 3.28 9.51 -9.50
CA PRO A 228 3.63 8.54 -10.53
C PRO A 228 4.39 9.18 -11.69
N VAL A 229 5.10 8.35 -12.46
CA VAL A 229 5.63 8.73 -13.77
C VAL A 229 4.57 8.45 -14.82
N VAL A 230 4.13 9.48 -15.54
CA VAL A 230 3.18 9.38 -16.65
C VAL A 230 3.85 9.84 -17.92
N ASN A 231 3.84 9.02 -18.97
CA ASN A 231 4.41 9.35 -20.28
C ASN A 231 5.87 9.85 -20.21
N GLY A 232 6.69 9.19 -19.39
CA GLY A 232 8.12 9.50 -19.22
C GLY A 232 8.42 10.75 -18.39
N ARG A 233 7.42 11.37 -17.77
CA ARG A 233 7.58 12.53 -16.88
C ARG A 233 6.94 12.28 -15.52
N LEU A 234 7.50 12.86 -14.47
CA LEU A 234 6.86 12.85 -13.16
C LEU A 234 5.57 13.68 -13.23
N MET A 235 4.43 13.09 -12.85
CA MET A 235 3.17 13.80 -12.79
C MET A 235 3.20 14.84 -11.68
N THR A 236 2.75 16.06 -11.96
CA THR A 236 2.53 17.03 -10.89
C THR A 236 1.26 16.64 -10.15
N THR A 237 1.42 16.22 -8.90
CA THR A 237 0.28 15.94 -8.00
C THR A 237 0.25 16.98 -6.90
N ASP A 238 -0.95 17.36 -6.46
CA ASP A 238 -1.18 18.05 -5.19
C ASP A 238 -1.55 16.99 -4.14
N PRO A 239 -0.58 16.37 -3.45
CA PRO A 239 -0.89 15.29 -2.51
C PRO A 239 -1.71 15.80 -1.34
N ASP A 240 -2.77 15.06 -1.02
CA ASP A 240 -3.49 15.16 0.24
C ASP A 240 -2.66 14.55 1.39
N ILE A 241 -3.17 14.59 2.62
CA ILE A 241 -2.51 13.95 3.76
C ILE A 241 -2.55 12.41 3.66
N PRO A 242 -1.61 11.68 4.26
CA PRO A 242 -1.72 10.23 4.43
C PRO A 242 -2.99 9.83 5.19
N ILE A 243 -3.52 8.64 4.88
CA ILE A 243 -4.66 8.10 5.61
C ILE A 243 -4.23 7.65 7.02
N GLY A 244 -5.17 7.65 7.97
CA GLY A 244 -4.90 7.33 9.38
C GLY A 244 -4.45 8.54 10.22
N TYR A 245 -4.23 9.70 9.60
CA TYR A 245 -3.79 10.93 10.28
C TYR A 245 -4.97 11.79 10.81
N ASP A 246 -5.99 12.02 9.98
CA ASP A 246 -7.21 12.73 10.36
C ASP A 246 -8.43 12.04 9.75
N ALA A 247 -9.29 11.47 10.60
CA ALA A 247 -10.49 10.73 10.20
C ALA A 247 -11.51 11.57 9.39
N ASN A 248 -11.51 12.89 9.58
CA ASN A 248 -12.49 13.80 8.98
C ASN A 248 -11.94 14.59 7.78
N TYR A 249 -10.74 14.25 7.30
CA TYR A 249 -10.14 14.93 6.16
C TYR A 249 -10.95 14.69 4.87
N GLU A 250 -11.21 15.78 4.14
CA GLU A 250 -11.91 15.75 2.85
C GLU A 250 -10.91 15.57 1.69
N PHE A 251 -10.76 14.32 1.24
CA PHE A 251 -9.91 13.97 0.10
C PHE A 251 -10.47 14.48 -1.23
N ARG A 252 -9.57 14.68 -2.20
CA ARG A 252 -9.93 15.24 -3.51
C ARG A 252 -9.53 14.32 -4.65
N SER A 253 -10.40 14.29 -5.66
CA SER A 253 -10.07 13.65 -6.93
C SER A 253 -9.46 14.66 -7.88
N TYR A 254 -8.36 14.28 -8.48
CA TYR A 254 -7.69 14.94 -9.60
C TYR A 254 -7.84 14.06 -10.84
N GLY A 255 -7.35 14.53 -11.99
CA GLY A 255 -7.40 13.71 -13.18
C GLY A 255 -6.42 14.15 -14.25
N GLU A 256 -6.18 13.23 -15.19
CA GLU A 256 -5.35 13.43 -16.36
C GLU A 256 -5.98 12.68 -17.55
N LEU A 257 -5.82 13.23 -18.75
CA LEU A 257 -6.17 12.51 -19.97
C LEU A 257 -5.14 11.41 -20.22
N PHE A 258 -5.59 10.16 -20.19
CA PHE A 258 -4.76 8.97 -20.35
C PHE A 258 -5.05 8.31 -21.70
N GLN A 259 -4.56 8.97 -22.75
CA GLN A 259 -4.81 8.63 -24.15
C GLN A 259 -4.16 7.30 -24.57
N GLU A 260 -4.47 6.82 -25.77
CA GLU A 260 -3.83 5.63 -26.33
C GLU A 260 -2.30 5.75 -26.32
N GLY A 261 -1.63 4.67 -25.95
CA GLY A 261 -0.19 4.60 -25.77
C GLY A 261 0.31 5.28 -24.49
N SER A 262 -0.58 5.89 -23.68
CA SER A 262 -0.17 6.46 -22.40
C SER A 262 0.25 5.36 -21.44
N ARG A 263 1.33 5.63 -20.70
CA ARG A 263 1.92 4.72 -19.73
C ARG A 263 2.06 5.40 -18.39
N MET A 264 1.76 4.67 -17.32
CA MET A 264 1.91 5.12 -15.94
C MET A 264 2.76 4.12 -15.18
N VAL A 265 3.74 4.61 -14.43
CA VAL A 265 4.54 3.83 -13.49
C VAL A 265 4.34 4.44 -12.10
N LEU A 266 3.76 3.66 -11.20
CA LEU A 266 3.65 3.98 -9.78
C LEU A 266 4.66 3.16 -8.99
N TYR A 267 5.15 3.72 -7.90
CA TYR A 267 6.22 3.12 -7.11
C TYR A 267 6.19 3.60 -5.66
N THR A 268 6.61 2.74 -4.75
CA THR A 268 6.88 3.09 -3.35
C THR A 268 8.26 3.70 -3.20
N ASP A 269 8.51 4.41 -2.10
CA ASP A 269 9.78 5.09 -1.87
C ASP A 269 10.96 4.11 -1.74
N GLY A 270 10.74 2.84 -1.38
CA GLY A 270 11.80 1.83 -1.40
C GLY A 270 12.48 1.67 -2.77
N ILE A 271 11.83 2.04 -3.89
CA ILE A 271 12.49 2.11 -5.20
C ILE A 271 13.45 3.31 -5.30
N THR A 272 12.99 4.51 -4.94
CA THR A 272 13.78 5.74 -5.10
C THR A 272 14.81 5.92 -4.00
N GLU A 273 14.54 5.36 -2.82
CA GLU A 273 15.43 5.31 -1.67
C GLU A 273 16.36 4.08 -1.67
N ALA A 274 16.28 3.24 -2.70
CA ALA A 274 17.24 2.16 -2.93
C ALA A 274 18.67 2.73 -3.00
N ARG A 275 19.59 2.18 -2.20
CA ARG A 275 20.97 2.69 -2.09
C ARG A 275 21.98 1.80 -2.79
N ASN A 276 22.93 2.42 -3.47
CA ASN A 276 24.13 1.72 -3.94
C ASN A 276 25.19 1.57 -2.82
N GLN A 277 26.33 0.95 -3.15
CA GLN A 277 27.44 0.75 -2.20
C GLN A 277 28.01 2.06 -1.62
N ASP A 278 27.94 3.16 -2.39
CA ASP A 278 28.34 4.50 -1.96
C ASP A 278 27.25 5.20 -1.13
N ARG A 279 26.18 4.49 -0.76
CA ARG A 279 24.99 4.98 -0.03
C ARG A 279 24.23 6.09 -0.76
N GLN A 280 24.38 6.18 -2.08
CA GLN A 280 23.62 7.11 -2.91
C GLN A 280 22.28 6.49 -3.26
N PHE A 281 21.22 7.30 -3.12
CA PHE A 281 19.88 6.94 -3.54
C PHE A 281 19.77 6.85 -5.07
N LEU A 282 18.99 5.89 -5.57
CA LEU A 282 18.60 5.83 -6.97
C LEU A 282 17.96 7.18 -7.38
N GLY A 283 16.93 7.59 -6.65
CA GLY A 283 16.22 8.84 -6.84
C GLY A 283 15.44 8.93 -8.16
N ASN A 284 14.57 9.93 -8.25
CA ASN A 284 13.65 10.10 -9.39
C ASN A 284 14.38 10.27 -10.73
N LYS A 285 15.56 10.90 -10.75
CA LYS A 285 16.31 11.13 -12.00
C LYS A 285 16.78 9.82 -12.65
N HIS A 286 17.34 8.90 -11.87
CA HIS A 286 17.76 7.61 -12.41
C HIS A 286 16.56 6.74 -12.73
N LEU A 287 15.53 6.75 -11.89
CA LEU A 287 14.27 6.03 -12.17
C LEU A 287 13.68 6.43 -13.53
N LEU A 288 13.59 7.73 -13.82
CA LEU A 288 13.14 8.21 -15.14
C LEU A 288 14.02 7.70 -16.28
N SER A 289 15.34 7.66 -16.11
CA SER A 289 16.26 7.13 -17.13
C SER A 289 16.08 5.63 -17.38
N ILE A 290 15.78 4.86 -16.32
CA ILE A 290 15.50 3.41 -16.43
C ILE A 290 14.18 3.19 -17.15
N ILE A 291 13.13 3.95 -16.80
CA ILE A 291 11.82 3.87 -17.46
C ILE A 291 11.94 4.19 -18.95
N ASP A 292 12.68 5.23 -19.33
CA ASP A 292 12.86 5.66 -20.72
C ASP A 292 13.49 4.56 -21.59
N LYS A 293 14.45 3.80 -21.04
CA LYS A 293 15.11 2.67 -21.72
C LYS A 293 14.14 1.57 -22.16
N TYR A 294 13.08 1.34 -21.38
CA TYR A 294 12.14 0.22 -21.56
C TYR A 294 10.73 0.70 -21.98
N TYR A 295 10.58 1.98 -22.32
CA TYR A 295 9.28 2.61 -22.54
C TYR A 295 8.45 1.96 -23.67
N LEU A 296 9.10 1.29 -24.63
CA LEU A 296 8.42 0.65 -25.77
C LEU A 296 8.08 -0.83 -25.56
N GLU A 297 8.53 -1.45 -24.46
CA GLU A 297 8.29 -2.87 -24.18
C GLU A 297 6.85 -3.13 -23.73
N SER A 298 6.45 -4.39 -23.54
CA SER A 298 5.18 -4.66 -22.82
C SER A 298 5.28 -4.15 -21.37
N ILE A 299 4.15 -3.83 -20.73
CA ILE A 299 4.18 -3.34 -19.34
C ILE A 299 4.76 -4.37 -18.34
N GLU A 300 4.60 -5.66 -18.61
CA GLU A 300 5.16 -6.74 -17.79
C GLU A 300 6.69 -6.79 -17.91
N GLU A 301 7.21 -6.77 -19.14
CA GLU A 301 8.65 -6.71 -19.42
C GLU A 301 9.25 -5.43 -18.86
N MET A 302 8.61 -4.29 -19.12
CA MET A 302 9.03 -2.98 -18.61
C MET A 302 9.10 -2.98 -17.08
N ASN A 303 8.06 -3.48 -16.39
CA ASN A 303 8.06 -3.56 -14.92
C ASN A 303 9.19 -4.49 -14.42
N THR A 304 9.34 -5.66 -15.03
CA THR A 304 10.41 -6.63 -14.69
C THR A 304 11.80 -6.03 -14.89
N HIS A 305 12.00 -5.26 -15.96
CA HIS A 305 13.27 -4.64 -16.30
C HIS A 305 13.59 -3.43 -15.43
N ILE A 306 12.61 -2.58 -15.10
CA ILE A 306 12.79 -1.50 -14.13
C ILE A 306 13.17 -2.09 -12.76
N PHE A 307 12.48 -3.15 -12.34
CA PHE A 307 12.77 -3.83 -11.07
C PHE A 307 14.18 -4.43 -11.05
N ARG A 308 14.56 -5.13 -12.14
CA ARG A 308 15.90 -5.70 -12.29
C ARG A 308 16.99 -4.64 -12.25
N ASP A 309 16.86 -3.55 -13.01
CA ASP A 309 17.87 -2.48 -13.06
C ASP A 309 17.96 -1.75 -11.71
N THR A 310 16.86 -1.67 -10.95
CA THR A 310 16.85 -1.17 -9.56
C THR A 310 17.70 -2.06 -8.66
N LEU A 311 17.53 -3.39 -8.72
CA LEU A 311 18.36 -4.34 -7.95
C LEU A 311 19.84 -4.36 -8.39
N GLN A 312 20.10 -4.12 -9.68
CA GLN A 312 21.47 -4.00 -10.18
C GLN A 312 22.14 -2.71 -9.70
N TYR A 313 21.40 -1.60 -9.62
CA TYR A 313 21.89 -0.34 -9.09
C TYR A 313 22.33 -0.47 -7.62
N THR A 314 21.60 -1.24 -6.82
CA THR A 314 21.98 -1.55 -5.44
C THR A 314 23.14 -2.56 -5.36
N ASN A 315 23.61 -3.12 -6.48
CA ASN A 315 24.60 -4.21 -6.53
C ASN A 315 24.24 -5.37 -5.59
N HIS A 316 22.93 -5.67 -5.48
CA HIS A 316 22.39 -6.67 -4.56
C HIS A 316 22.77 -6.45 -3.07
N THR A 317 23.01 -5.20 -2.64
CA THR A 317 23.10 -4.90 -1.21
C THR A 317 21.77 -5.20 -0.52
N GLU A 318 21.84 -5.44 0.80
CA GLU A 318 20.66 -5.70 1.62
C GLU A 318 19.61 -4.58 1.44
N GLN A 319 18.38 -5.00 1.16
CA GLN A 319 17.25 -4.10 0.89
C GLN A 319 16.95 -3.27 2.14
N SER A 320 16.79 -1.95 1.98
CA SER A 320 16.54 -1.03 3.10
C SER A 320 15.06 -0.86 3.42
N ASP A 321 14.19 -1.02 2.42
CA ASP A 321 12.74 -0.97 2.55
C ASP A 321 12.03 -1.82 1.51
N ASP A 322 10.73 -2.08 1.72
CA ASP A 322 9.90 -2.80 0.74
C ASP A 322 9.91 -2.08 -0.62
N MET A 323 9.89 -2.85 -1.70
CA MET A 323 9.97 -2.30 -3.07
C MET A 323 8.75 -2.72 -3.86
N THR A 324 7.93 -1.75 -4.26
CA THR A 324 6.74 -1.98 -5.08
C THR A 324 6.75 -1.13 -6.33
N LEU A 325 6.42 -1.76 -7.46
CA LEU A 325 6.27 -1.13 -8.77
C LEU A 325 4.99 -1.61 -9.43
N MET A 326 4.16 -0.67 -9.89
CA MET A 326 2.96 -0.93 -10.67
C MET A 326 3.01 -0.16 -11.99
N CYS A 327 2.81 -0.85 -13.09
CA CYS A 327 2.77 -0.28 -14.42
C CYS A 327 1.37 -0.42 -15.02
N LEU A 328 0.87 0.65 -15.64
CA LEU A 328 -0.38 0.65 -16.41
C LEU A 328 -0.14 1.21 -17.81
N THR A 329 -0.89 0.71 -18.78
CA THR A 329 -0.93 1.25 -20.14
C THR A 329 -2.37 1.34 -20.64
N ASN A 330 -2.65 2.33 -21.48
CA ASN A 330 -3.89 2.34 -22.26
C ASN A 330 -3.56 2.00 -23.71
N ASN A 331 -3.93 0.80 -24.15
CA ASN A 331 -3.71 0.35 -25.53
C ASN A 331 -4.95 0.53 -26.42
N THR A 332 -6.02 1.14 -25.89
CA THR A 332 -7.26 1.37 -26.64
C THR A 332 -7.27 2.80 -27.18
N PRO A 333 -7.52 3.00 -28.48
CA PRO A 333 -7.83 4.32 -29.01
C PRO A 333 -8.97 4.94 -28.20
N PRO A 334 -8.76 6.01 -27.42
CA PRO A 334 -9.81 6.57 -26.60
C PRO A 334 -10.88 7.08 -27.55
N THR A 335 -12.08 6.50 -27.42
CA THR A 335 -13.26 7.11 -28.01
C THR A 335 -13.57 8.38 -27.24
N SER A 336 -14.11 9.37 -27.94
CA SER A 336 -14.64 10.57 -27.27
C SER A 336 -15.61 10.14 -26.16
N PRO A 337 -15.47 10.69 -24.93
CA PRO A 337 -16.30 10.29 -23.80
C PRO A 337 -17.79 10.31 -24.16
N SER A 338 -18.45 9.15 -24.04
CA SER A 338 -19.84 9.01 -24.42
C SER A 338 -20.67 8.24 -23.40
N LEU A 339 -21.96 8.53 -23.38
CA LEU A 339 -22.93 7.90 -22.48
C LEU A 339 -24.28 7.80 -23.17
N ILE A 340 -24.87 6.61 -23.11
CA ILE A 340 -26.26 6.37 -23.51
C ILE A 340 -27.08 6.21 -22.24
N ILE A 341 -28.15 7.00 -22.11
CA ILE A 341 -29.07 6.98 -20.98
C ILE A 341 -30.51 6.74 -21.46
N SER A 342 -31.36 6.20 -20.58
CA SER A 342 -32.81 6.27 -20.74
C SER A 342 -33.32 7.70 -20.50
N ASN A 343 -34.53 8.00 -20.96
CA ASN A 343 -35.20 9.27 -20.69
C ASN A 343 -35.80 9.34 -19.26
N GLU A 344 -35.01 8.95 -18.26
CA GLU A 344 -35.41 8.92 -16.84
C GLU A 344 -34.55 9.91 -16.04
N THR A 345 -35.17 10.60 -15.09
CA THR A 345 -34.46 11.64 -14.31
C THR A 345 -33.37 11.07 -13.40
N GLU A 346 -33.44 9.80 -13.03
CA GLU A 346 -32.42 9.09 -12.25
C GLU A 346 -31.07 9.01 -12.99
N GLU A 347 -31.08 9.02 -14.32
CA GLU A 347 -29.89 8.93 -15.16
C GLU A 347 -29.06 10.24 -15.20
N ILE A 348 -29.66 11.37 -14.80
CA ILE A 348 -28.97 12.68 -14.75
C ILE A 348 -27.72 12.60 -13.87
N GLY A 349 -27.74 11.77 -12.83
CA GLY A 349 -26.57 11.52 -11.98
C GLY A 349 -25.37 10.97 -12.76
N ARG A 350 -25.61 10.03 -13.69
CA ARG A 350 -24.55 9.42 -14.53
C ARG A 350 -23.96 10.43 -15.50
N VAL A 351 -24.80 11.29 -16.09
CA VAL A 351 -24.37 12.39 -16.96
C VAL A 351 -23.44 13.35 -16.22
N LYS A 352 -23.86 13.77 -15.01
CA LYS A 352 -23.08 14.66 -14.16
C LYS A 352 -21.74 14.05 -13.78
N LEU A 353 -21.71 12.76 -13.47
CA LEU A 353 -20.48 12.06 -13.11
C LEU A 353 -19.50 12.05 -14.29
N LEU A 354 -19.94 11.60 -15.49
CA LEU A 354 -19.10 11.57 -16.68
C LEU A 354 -18.53 12.96 -17.01
N LEU A 355 -19.39 13.98 -17.05
CA LEU A 355 -18.96 15.36 -17.34
C LEU A 355 -17.99 15.89 -16.30
N ARG A 356 -18.20 15.58 -15.02
CA ARG A 356 -17.29 15.99 -13.95
C ARG A 356 -15.93 15.33 -14.10
N GLU A 357 -15.89 14.02 -14.31
CA GLU A 357 -14.65 13.26 -14.49
C GLU A 357 -13.88 13.78 -15.69
N PHE A 358 -14.57 13.95 -16.82
CA PHE A 358 -13.98 14.53 -18.01
C PHE A 358 -13.44 15.96 -17.77
N CYS A 359 -14.20 16.84 -17.13
CA CYS A 359 -13.75 18.21 -16.84
C CYS A 359 -12.51 18.20 -15.95
N VAL A 360 -12.46 17.32 -14.95
CA VAL A 360 -11.30 17.14 -14.07
C VAL A 360 -10.09 16.67 -14.88
N CYS A 361 -10.24 15.64 -15.72
CA CYS A 361 -9.15 15.14 -16.57
C CYS A 361 -8.66 16.16 -17.61
N ALA A 362 -9.58 16.98 -18.15
CA ALA A 362 -9.26 18.04 -19.10
C ALA A 362 -8.59 19.26 -18.45
N GLY A 363 -8.49 19.32 -17.11
CA GLY A 363 -7.90 20.46 -16.39
C GLY A 363 -8.83 21.66 -16.22
N CYS A 364 -10.15 21.46 -16.28
CA CYS A 364 -11.12 22.53 -16.08
C CYS A 364 -11.13 23.03 -14.63
N ASP A 365 -11.11 24.35 -14.45
CA ASP A 365 -11.30 24.94 -13.13
C ASP A 365 -12.72 24.70 -12.57
N ARG A 366 -12.88 24.86 -11.25
CA ARG A 366 -14.17 24.63 -10.57
C ARG A 366 -15.31 25.50 -11.09
N ARG A 367 -15.02 26.70 -11.62
CA ARG A 367 -16.04 27.61 -12.15
C ARG A 367 -16.53 27.12 -13.50
N LEU A 368 -15.62 26.75 -14.40
CA LEU A 368 -15.91 26.20 -15.71
C LEU A 368 -16.66 24.88 -15.60
N THR A 369 -16.18 23.96 -14.76
CA THR A 369 -16.84 22.68 -14.50
C THR A 369 -18.28 22.86 -14.04
N ARG A 370 -18.56 23.81 -13.12
CA ARG A 370 -19.93 24.13 -12.69
C ARG A 370 -20.80 24.65 -13.83
N LYS A 371 -20.28 25.51 -14.70
CA LYS A 371 -21.03 26.04 -15.86
C LYS A 371 -21.40 24.92 -16.82
N ILE A 372 -20.44 24.06 -17.14
CA ILE A 372 -20.63 22.91 -18.05
C ILE A 372 -21.67 21.95 -17.47
N LEU A 373 -21.53 21.57 -16.19
CA LEU A 373 -22.46 20.66 -15.51
C LEU A 373 -23.89 21.20 -15.49
N LEU A 374 -24.07 22.48 -15.10
CA LEU A 374 -25.39 23.09 -15.04
C LEU A 374 -26.01 23.20 -16.45
N ALA A 375 -25.23 23.60 -17.45
CA ALA A 375 -25.72 23.74 -18.81
C ALA A 375 -26.17 22.39 -19.39
N ALA A 376 -25.38 21.34 -19.19
CA ALA A 376 -25.70 20.00 -19.68
C ALA A 376 -26.89 19.39 -18.92
N GLU A 377 -26.98 19.58 -17.61
CA GLU A 377 -28.12 19.11 -16.80
C GLU A 377 -29.43 19.72 -17.28
N GLU A 378 -29.47 21.03 -17.49
CA GLU A 378 -30.66 21.71 -18.00
C GLU A 378 -31.00 21.24 -19.42
N ALA A 379 -29.99 21.02 -20.27
CA ALA A 379 -30.21 20.54 -21.63
C ALA A 379 -30.79 19.11 -21.66
N VAL A 380 -30.25 18.19 -20.86
CA VAL A 380 -30.73 16.80 -20.77
C VAL A 380 -32.13 16.75 -20.14
N THR A 381 -32.37 17.52 -19.08
CA THR A 381 -33.69 17.62 -18.45
C THR A 381 -34.75 18.10 -19.47
N ASN A 382 -34.42 19.09 -20.29
CA ASN A 382 -35.32 19.54 -21.35
C ASN A 382 -35.60 18.44 -22.40
N VAL A 383 -34.60 17.64 -22.77
CA VAL A 383 -34.81 16.51 -23.69
C VAL A 383 -35.76 15.49 -23.06
N ILE A 384 -35.54 15.13 -21.79
CA ILE A 384 -36.39 14.18 -21.05
C ILE A 384 -37.85 14.68 -20.98
N ASP A 385 -38.04 15.95 -20.61
CA ASP A 385 -39.37 16.49 -20.34
C ASP A 385 -40.16 16.86 -21.61
N TYR A 386 -39.49 17.29 -22.68
CA TYR A 386 -40.14 17.85 -23.87
C TYR A 386 -39.98 17.01 -25.14
N ALA A 387 -38.95 16.17 -25.27
CA ALA A 387 -38.77 15.34 -26.47
C ALA A 387 -39.53 14.00 -26.38
N TYR A 388 -39.93 13.56 -25.19
CA TYR A 388 -40.62 12.29 -25.00
C TYR A 388 -41.97 12.49 -24.29
N PRO A 389 -43.10 12.07 -24.89
CA PRO A 389 -44.40 12.06 -24.22
C PRO A 389 -44.35 11.22 -22.93
N LYS A 390 -45.16 11.60 -21.93
CA LYS A 390 -45.20 10.88 -20.65
C LYS A 390 -45.52 9.39 -20.85
N GLY A 391 -44.58 8.53 -20.44
CA GLY A 391 -44.72 7.08 -20.49
C GLY A 391 -44.09 6.41 -21.71
N GLU A 392 -43.55 7.16 -22.67
CA GLU A 392 -42.75 6.60 -23.75
C GLU A 392 -41.29 6.45 -23.33
N LEU A 393 -40.70 5.29 -23.64
CA LEU A 393 -39.28 5.02 -23.41
C LEU A 393 -38.46 5.55 -24.58
N GLY A 394 -37.42 6.31 -24.27
CA GLY A 394 -36.50 6.93 -25.19
C GLY A 394 -35.05 6.67 -24.79
N THR A 395 -34.15 6.85 -25.76
CA THR A 395 -32.71 6.81 -25.53
C THR A 395 -32.11 8.17 -25.87
N ILE A 396 -31.24 8.66 -25.00
CA ILE A 396 -30.52 9.91 -25.17
C ILE A 396 -29.03 9.56 -25.19
N GLU A 397 -28.35 9.97 -26.25
CA GLU A 397 -26.93 9.77 -26.44
C GLU A 397 -26.20 11.09 -26.18
N ILE A 398 -25.20 11.04 -25.31
CA ILE A 398 -24.39 12.18 -24.92
C ILE A 398 -22.95 11.87 -25.34
N ASN A 399 -22.38 12.74 -26.17
CA ASN A 399 -21.00 12.65 -26.64
C ASN A 399 -20.25 13.91 -26.24
N ILE A 400 -19.03 13.77 -25.73
CA ILE A 400 -18.18 14.87 -25.32
C ILE A 400 -16.94 14.88 -26.21
N LEU A 401 -16.75 15.99 -26.92
CA LEU A 401 -15.64 16.20 -27.84
C LEU A 401 -14.72 17.29 -27.29
N VAL A 402 -13.42 17.05 -27.35
CA VAL A 402 -12.40 18.09 -27.16
C VAL A 402 -11.78 18.37 -28.50
N MET A 403 -11.87 19.62 -28.95
CA MET A 403 -11.06 20.07 -30.07
C MET A 403 -9.61 20.19 -29.59
N PRO A 404 -8.61 19.60 -30.30
CA PRO A 404 -7.21 19.79 -29.96
C PRO A 404 -6.86 21.27 -29.90
N THR A 405 -6.04 21.66 -28.93
CA THR A 405 -5.52 23.02 -28.89
C THR A 405 -4.66 23.26 -30.13
N THR A 406 -5.09 24.17 -31.01
CA THR A 406 -4.35 24.60 -32.20
C THR A 406 -4.10 26.10 -32.12
N LYS A 407 -3.23 26.64 -32.99
CA LYS A 407 -3.06 28.10 -33.10
C LYS A 407 -4.36 28.86 -33.41
N ALA A 408 -5.42 28.18 -33.86
CA ALA A 408 -6.73 28.76 -34.20
C ALA A 408 -7.84 28.46 -33.17
N HIS A 409 -7.69 27.42 -32.34
CA HIS A 409 -8.73 26.96 -31.41
C HIS A 409 -8.13 26.65 -30.03
N ASN A 410 -8.63 27.35 -29.01
CA ASN A 410 -8.29 27.09 -27.62
C ASN A 410 -9.15 25.95 -27.08
N GLY A 411 -8.82 24.71 -27.45
CA GLY A 411 -9.22 23.53 -26.70
C GLY A 411 -10.72 23.32 -26.47
N ASP A 412 -11.60 23.85 -27.33
CA ASP A 412 -13.04 23.96 -27.07
C ASP A 412 -13.66 22.62 -26.60
N ILE A 413 -14.45 22.68 -25.53
CA ILE A 413 -15.24 21.55 -25.02
C ILE A 413 -16.61 21.61 -25.68
N THR A 414 -16.95 20.56 -26.41
CA THR A 414 -18.23 20.42 -27.09
C THR A 414 -18.99 19.23 -26.53
N ILE A 415 -20.20 19.49 -26.03
CA ILE A 415 -21.14 18.44 -25.62
C ILE A 415 -22.21 18.33 -26.69
N VAL A 416 -22.38 17.12 -27.23
CA VAL A 416 -23.40 16.79 -28.21
C VAL A 416 -24.41 15.90 -27.53
N ILE A 417 -25.66 16.36 -27.45
CA ILE A 417 -26.79 15.61 -26.92
C ILE A 417 -27.69 15.26 -28.11
N SER A 418 -27.96 13.99 -28.32
CA SER A 418 -28.82 13.52 -29.40
C SER A 418 -29.88 12.54 -28.94
N ASP A 419 -31.07 12.64 -29.53
CA ASP A 419 -32.23 11.83 -29.16
C ASP A 419 -33.14 11.57 -30.38
N GLN A 420 -34.08 10.64 -30.22
CA GLN A 420 -35.07 10.26 -31.24
C GLN A 420 -36.48 10.78 -30.95
N GLY A 421 -36.62 11.65 -29.94
CA GLY A 421 -37.91 12.19 -29.52
C GLY A 421 -38.55 13.11 -30.55
N ILE A 422 -39.68 13.71 -30.19
CA ILE A 422 -40.35 14.72 -31.01
C ILE A 422 -39.43 15.93 -31.24
N PRO A 423 -39.52 16.61 -32.40
CA PRO A 423 -38.72 17.80 -32.66
C PRO A 423 -38.96 18.88 -31.59
N PHE A 424 -37.91 19.19 -30.84
CA PHE A 424 -37.92 20.26 -29.85
C PHE A 424 -36.71 21.16 -30.13
N ASN A 425 -36.95 22.32 -30.74
CA ASN A 425 -35.91 23.32 -30.94
C ASN A 425 -35.89 24.28 -29.74
N PRO A 426 -34.97 24.12 -28.78
CA PRO A 426 -34.90 25.01 -27.63
C PRO A 426 -34.59 26.46 -28.01
N LEU A 427 -33.94 26.70 -29.16
CA LEU A 427 -33.57 28.04 -29.61
C LEU A 427 -34.76 28.82 -30.20
N ALA A 428 -35.88 28.15 -30.52
CA ALA A 428 -37.06 28.80 -31.08
C ALA A 428 -37.96 29.44 -30.01
N GLN A 429 -37.81 29.07 -28.73
CA GLN A 429 -38.51 29.73 -27.64
C GLN A 429 -37.79 31.03 -27.29
N SER A 430 -38.38 32.18 -27.65
CA SER A 430 -37.94 33.46 -27.11
C SER A 430 -38.31 33.50 -25.63
N LEU A 431 -37.33 33.53 -24.74
CA LEU A 431 -37.60 33.99 -23.39
C LEU A 431 -38.09 35.43 -23.48
N GLY A 432 -39.30 35.67 -22.98
CA GLY A 432 -39.74 37.03 -22.68
C GLY A 432 -38.87 37.67 -21.59
N ASN A 433 -39.40 38.66 -20.89
CA ASN A 433 -38.65 39.41 -19.89
C ASN A 433 -38.25 38.51 -18.71
N VAL A 434 -36.98 38.08 -18.66
CA VAL A 434 -36.45 37.10 -17.70
C VAL A 434 -36.62 37.57 -16.26
N GLU A 435 -36.50 38.88 -16.00
CA GLU A 435 -36.76 39.47 -14.68
C GLU A 435 -38.21 39.26 -14.22
N GLN A 436 -39.19 39.30 -15.14
CA GLN A 436 -40.59 39.02 -14.80
C GLN A 436 -40.83 37.54 -14.53
N ALA A 437 -40.18 36.63 -15.28
CA ALA A 437 -40.32 35.19 -15.05
C ALA A 437 -39.75 34.74 -13.70
N ILE A 438 -38.60 35.31 -13.31
CA ILE A 438 -37.96 35.07 -12.00
C ILE A 438 -38.82 35.65 -10.87
N ASN A 439 -39.29 36.90 -11.02
CA ASN A 439 -40.12 37.56 -10.00
C ASN A 439 -41.50 36.91 -9.83
N ASN A 440 -42.07 36.35 -10.90
CA ASN A 440 -43.36 35.66 -10.87
C ASN A 440 -43.27 34.16 -10.55
N ARG A 441 -42.08 33.62 -10.26
CA ARG A 441 -41.85 32.18 -10.04
C ARG A 441 -42.50 31.30 -11.12
N GLN A 442 -42.42 31.70 -12.39
CA GLN A 442 -42.93 30.85 -13.47
C GLN A 442 -42.12 29.54 -13.49
N VAL A 443 -42.82 28.42 -13.30
CA VAL A 443 -42.25 27.08 -13.35
C VAL A 443 -42.09 26.71 -14.83
N GLY A 444 -40.86 26.76 -15.33
CA GLY A 444 -40.49 26.38 -16.71
C GLY A 444 -39.94 27.54 -17.56
N GLY A 445 -38.95 27.24 -18.41
CA GLY A 445 -38.36 28.18 -19.39
C GLY A 445 -36.98 28.74 -19.04
N LEU A 446 -36.58 28.76 -17.76
CA LEU A 446 -35.28 29.27 -17.31
C LEU A 446 -34.09 28.37 -17.72
N GLY A 447 -34.31 27.07 -17.91
CA GLY A 447 -33.25 26.13 -18.29
C GLY A 447 -32.60 26.45 -19.63
N ILE A 448 -33.41 26.84 -20.62
CA ILE A 448 -32.93 27.25 -21.96
C ILE A 448 -32.06 28.50 -21.86
N TYR A 449 -32.53 29.50 -21.11
CA TYR A 449 -31.77 30.72 -20.84
C TYR A 449 -30.43 30.42 -20.16
N LEU A 450 -30.42 29.48 -19.21
CA LEU A 450 -29.23 29.13 -18.46
C LEU A 450 -28.13 28.62 -19.38
N TYR A 451 -28.35 27.55 -20.15
CA TYR A 451 -27.26 27.05 -21.00
C TYR A 451 -26.92 27.97 -22.17
N GLN A 452 -27.86 28.78 -22.68
CA GLN A 452 -27.55 29.82 -23.68
C GLN A 452 -26.61 30.90 -23.16
N ASN A 453 -26.68 31.25 -21.87
CA ASN A 453 -25.77 32.24 -21.27
C ASN A 453 -24.49 31.64 -20.68
N LEU A 454 -24.54 30.35 -20.29
CA LEU A 454 -23.39 29.67 -19.72
C LEU A 454 -22.42 29.18 -20.80
N MET A 455 -22.94 28.76 -21.96
CA MET A 455 -22.17 28.24 -23.09
C MET A 455 -21.86 29.35 -24.10
N ASP A 456 -20.77 29.22 -24.85
CA ASP A 456 -20.35 30.24 -25.83
C ASP A 456 -21.04 30.07 -27.18
N ASN A 457 -21.45 28.84 -27.50
CA ASN A 457 -22.25 28.54 -28.67
C ASN A 457 -23.24 27.41 -28.37
N VAL A 458 -24.46 27.53 -28.88
CA VAL A 458 -25.52 26.53 -28.75
C VAL A 458 -26.16 26.37 -30.12
N ILE A 459 -26.10 25.16 -30.67
CA ILE A 459 -26.65 24.84 -31.99
C ILE A 459 -27.65 23.71 -31.84
N TYR A 460 -28.83 23.86 -32.44
CA TYR A 460 -29.79 22.78 -32.60
C TYR A 460 -29.95 22.44 -34.08
N LYS A 461 -29.98 21.15 -34.39
CA LYS A 461 -30.31 20.63 -35.73
C LYS A 461 -31.18 19.38 -35.60
N ARG A 462 -32.17 19.23 -36.47
CA ARG A 462 -32.80 17.94 -36.77
C ARG A 462 -32.07 17.31 -37.97
N THR A 463 -31.61 16.09 -37.82
CA THR A 463 -30.94 15.34 -38.90
C THR A 463 -31.96 14.68 -39.82
N ASP A 464 -31.53 14.30 -41.03
CA ASP A 464 -32.40 13.72 -42.06
C ASP A 464 -32.97 12.34 -41.66
N ASP A 465 -32.26 11.62 -40.79
CA ASP A 465 -32.72 10.37 -40.15
C ASP A 465 -33.68 10.61 -38.97
N GLY A 466 -34.06 11.86 -38.72
CA GLY A 466 -35.04 12.21 -37.71
C GLY A 466 -34.50 12.23 -36.28
N ARG A 467 -33.20 12.44 -36.04
CA ARG A 467 -32.67 12.70 -34.70
C ARG A 467 -32.65 14.19 -34.36
N ASN A 468 -32.95 14.52 -33.11
CA ASN A 468 -32.60 15.81 -32.53
C ASN A 468 -31.11 15.81 -32.17
N VAL A 469 -30.41 16.90 -32.47
CA VAL A 469 -29.02 17.09 -32.08
C VAL A 469 -28.85 18.49 -31.51
N LEU A 470 -28.50 18.57 -30.23
CA LEU A 470 -28.17 19.80 -29.51
C LEU A 470 -26.67 19.81 -29.20
N VAL A 471 -25.98 20.84 -29.68
CA VAL A 471 -24.54 21.02 -29.52
C VAL A 471 -24.28 22.21 -28.62
N LEU A 472 -23.65 21.97 -27.47
CA LEU A 472 -23.24 22.99 -26.51
C LEU A 472 -21.72 23.13 -26.57
N THR A 473 -21.20 24.30 -26.89
CA THR A 473 -19.74 24.54 -26.95
C THR A 473 -19.31 25.58 -25.94
N LYS A 474 -18.23 25.27 -25.22
CA LYS A 474 -17.59 26.16 -24.28
C LYS A 474 -16.11 26.31 -24.61
N LYS A 475 -15.66 27.55 -24.75
CA LYS A 475 -14.26 27.87 -25.02
C LYS A 475 -13.40 27.55 -23.80
N PHE A 476 -12.30 26.84 -24.01
CA PHE A 476 -11.43 26.36 -22.94
C PHE A 476 -9.97 26.78 -23.17
N SER A 477 -9.56 27.85 -22.50
CA SER A 477 -8.15 28.23 -22.45
C SER A 477 -7.46 27.46 -21.33
N ASN A 478 -6.69 26.42 -21.65
CA ASN A 478 -5.65 25.97 -20.72
C ASN A 478 -4.67 27.14 -20.54
N LYS A 479 -4.49 27.60 -19.31
CA LYS A 479 -3.51 28.64 -18.99
C LYS A 479 -2.11 28.04 -18.92
#